data_AF-A0A7Y7Z578-F1
#
_entry.id   AF-A0A7Y7Z578-F1
#
_cell.length_a   1.000
_cell.length_b   1.000
_cell.length_c   1.000
_cell.angle_alpha   90.00
_cell.angle_beta   90.00
_cell.angle_gamma   90.00
#
_symmetry.space_group_name_H-M   'P 1'
#
loop_
_entity.id
_entity.type
_entity.pdbx_description
1 polymer ?
#
loop_
_entity_poly.entity_id
_entity_poly.type
_entity_poly.pdbx_seq_one_letter_code
_entity_poly.pdbx_strand_id
1 'polypeptide(L)'
;MAKYLLLLAALMCAGVANADNSKAHEPVKVDSDGFKEPLTKLKFNPGLDQREFERSSLTALNVYDPLESWNRRVYHFNYRFDQWVFLPVVDGYRYVTPSFLRTGVSNFFNNLGDVPNLLNSLLQLKGHRSLETTGRLLVNTTIGIAGLWDPATAMGLPRQSEDFGQTLGFYGVPGGAYLVLPIFGPSNLRDTGGLLVDYTAENQINFLNVAEVSSNHPE
;
A
#
# COMPACT_ATOMS: atom_id res chain seq x y z
N MET A 1 8.75 -2.82 30.50
CA MET A 1 7.34 -3.22 30.29
C MET A 1 6.36 -2.04 30.17
N ALA A 2 6.58 -0.89 30.83
CA ALA A 2 5.67 0.27 30.74
C ALA A 2 5.68 1.05 29.41
N LYS A 3 6.77 0.99 28.61
CA LYS A 3 6.87 1.72 27.34
C LYS A 3 5.99 1.16 26.21
N TYR A 4 5.73 -0.15 26.22
CA TYR A 4 4.82 -0.79 25.25
C TYR A 4 3.35 -0.66 25.65
N LEU A 5 3.07 -0.46 26.95
CA LEU A 5 1.71 -0.24 27.45
C LEU A 5 1.15 1.13 27.03
N LEU A 6 2.02 2.14 26.86
CA LEU A 6 1.62 3.48 26.39
C LEU A 6 1.22 3.51 24.91
N LEU A 7 1.86 2.70 24.07
CA LEU A 7 1.45 2.53 22.66
C LEU A 7 0.13 1.76 22.55
N LEU A 8 -0.08 0.76 23.41
CA LEU A 8 -1.34 0.01 23.47
C LEU A 8 -2.51 0.85 24.03
N ALA A 9 -2.23 1.74 24.98
CA ALA A 9 -3.22 2.67 25.54
C ALA A 9 -3.59 3.81 24.57
N ALA A 10 -2.64 4.29 23.76
CA ALA A 10 -2.92 5.24 22.68
C ALA A 10 -3.83 4.64 21.60
N LEU A 11 -3.75 3.32 21.37
CA LEU A 11 -4.62 2.59 20.43
C LEU A 11 -6.07 2.44 20.91
N MET A 12 -6.33 2.58 22.22
CA MET A 12 -7.66 2.36 22.83
C MET A 12 -8.43 3.66 23.12
N CYS A 13 -7.80 4.83 22.97
CA CYS A 13 -8.43 6.13 23.27
C CYS A 13 -9.01 6.86 22.04
N ALA A 14 -8.94 6.30 20.83
CA ALA A 14 -9.63 6.85 19.67
C ALA A 14 -11.10 6.38 19.63
N GLY A 15 -11.84 6.74 20.67
CA GLY A 15 -13.28 6.52 20.75
C GLY A 15 -14.07 7.55 19.94
N VAL A 16 -15.00 7.03 19.14
CA VAL A 16 -16.28 7.65 18.76
C VAL A 16 -16.20 8.89 17.85
N ALA A 17 -15.92 8.65 16.57
CA ALA A 17 -16.54 9.45 15.51
C ALA A 17 -17.71 8.62 14.95
N ASN A 18 -18.95 9.09 15.19
CA ASN A 18 -20.15 8.52 14.59
C ASN A 18 -20.02 8.59 13.05
N ALA A 19 -19.67 7.47 12.43
CA ALA A 19 -19.98 7.24 11.03
C ALA A 19 -21.49 6.95 10.96
N ASP A 20 -22.20 7.75 10.18
CA ASP A 20 -23.63 7.57 9.90
C ASP A 20 -23.85 6.23 9.18
N ASN A 21 -24.11 5.17 9.96
CA ASN A 21 -24.30 3.79 9.50
C ASN A 21 -25.72 3.53 8.94
N SER A 22 -26.41 4.55 8.42
CA SER A 22 -27.80 4.43 7.95
C SER A 22 -27.97 3.67 6.62
N LYS A 23 -26.92 3.04 6.07
CA LYS A 23 -27.04 2.12 4.93
C LYS A 23 -26.26 0.85 5.18
N ALA A 24 -26.93 -0.14 5.78
CA ALA A 24 -26.51 -1.53 5.73
C ALA A 24 -26.20 -1.90 4.28
N HIS A 25 -24.96 -2.35 4.03
CA HIS A 25 -24.54 -2.86 2.74
C HIS A 25 -25.34 -4.13 2.44
N GLU A 26 -26.26 -4.06 1.48
CA GLU A 26 -26.74 -5.28 0.83
C GLU A 26 -25.53 -6.01 0.23
N PRO A 27 -25.47 -7.35 0.29
CA PRO A 27 -24.40 -8.10 -0.34
C PRO A 27 -24.41 -7.80 -1.85
N VAL A 28 -23.39 -7.09 -2.32
CA VAL A 28 -23.20 -6.80 -3.75
C VAL A 28 -23.00 -8.13 -4.46
N LYS A 29 -24.07 -8.66 -5.07
CA LYS A 29 -23.97 -9.79 -6.00
C LYS A 29 -23.19 -9.29 -7.21
N VAL A 30 -21.97 -9.80 -7.36
CA VAL A 30 -21.12 -9.50 -8.51
C VAL A 30 -21.71 -10.22 -9.72
N ASP A 31 -22.63 -9.56 -10.43
CA ASP A 31 -23.15 -10.04 -11.70
C ASP A 31 -21.98 -10.16 -12.69
N SER A 32 -21.77 -11.37 -13.23
CA SER A 32 -20.73 -11.67 -14.22
C SER A 32 -20.81 -10.82 -15.50
N ASP A 33 -21.99 -10.24 -15.75
CA ASP A 33 -22.27 -9.43 -16.93
C ASP A 33 -21.87 -7.97 -16.75
N GLY A 34 -21.75 -7.49 -15.50
CA GLY A 34 -21.44 -6.09 -15.20
C GLY A 34 -20.04 -5.65 -15.65
N PHE A 35 -19.12 -6.59 -15.81
CA PHE A 35 -17.73 -6.34 -16.23
C PHE A 35 -17.45 -6.68 -17.69
N LYS A 36 -18.17 -7.64 -18.28
CA LYS A 36 -17.94 -8.10 -19.66
C LYS A 36 -18.71 -7.29 -20.69
N GLU A 37 -19.91 -6.83 -20.34
CA GLU A 37 -20.75 -6.00 -21.20
C GLU A 37 -21.27 -4.78 -20.42
N PRO A 38 -20.39 -3.86 -20.01
CA PRO A 38 -20.78 -2.74 -19.16
C PRO A 38 -21.83 -1.84 -19.83
N LEU A 39 -21.94 -1.87 -21.16
CA LEU A 39 -22.84 -1.02 -21.95
C LEU A 39 -24.25 -1.59 -22.12
N THR A 40 -24.47 -2.91 -22.05
CA THR A 40 -25.80 -3.51 -22.29
C THR A 40 -26.79 -3.24 -21.17
N LYS A 41 -26.30 -2.99 -19.94
CA LYS A 41 -27.12 -2.60 -18.79
C LYS A 41 -27.29 -1.07 -18.63
N LEU A 42 -26.58 -0.25 -19.41
CA LEU A 42 -26.72 1.20 -19.35
C LEU A 42 -28.04 1.62 -20.01
N LYS A 43 -29.03 1.94 -19.17
CA LYS A 43 -30.24 2.63 -19.60
C LYS A 43 -29.88 4.09 -19.84
N PHE A 44 -29.52 4.42 -21.08
CA PHE A 44 -29.42 5.81 -21.51
C PHE A 44 -30.82 6.42 -21.43
N ASN A 45 -31.00 7.40 -20.55
CA ASN A 45 -32.23 8.17 -20.52
C ASN A 45 -32.13 9.22 -21.66
N PRO A 46 -32.90 9.06 -22.75
CA PRO A 46 -32.81 9.95 -23.91
C PRO A 46 -33.33 11.37 -23.63
N GLY A 47 -33.91 11.59 -22.45
CA GLY A 47 -34.36 12.90 -21.98
C GLY A 47 -33.35 13.66 -21.12
N LEU A 48 -32.16 13.12 -20.85
CA LEU A 48 -31.09 13.88 -20.20
C LEU A 48 -30.58 14.94 -21.19
N ASP A 49 -30.87 16.21 -20.88
CA ASP A 49 -30.27 17.34 -21.60
C ASP A 49 -28.75 17.32 -21.40
N GLN A 50 -27.99 17.85 -22.37
CA GLN A 50 -26.52 17.92 -22.34
C GLN A 50 -26.02 18.53 -21.01
N ARG A 51 -26.79 19.45 -20.44
CA ARG A 51 -26.53 20.10 -19.15
C ARG A 51 -26.57 19.15 -17.95
N GLU A 52 -27.45 18.14 -17.95
CA GLU A 52 -27.54 17.17 -16.85
C GLU A 52 -26.37 16.19 -16.88
N PHE A 53 -25.91 15.82 -18.07
CA PHE A 53 -24.67 15.06 -18.26
C PHE A 53 -23.45 15.86 -17.80
N GLU A 54 -23.33 17.12 -18.22
CA GLU A 54 -22.25 18.01 -17.76
C GLU A 54 -22.27 18.17 -16.24
N ARG A 55 -23.44 18.40 -15.63
CA ARG A 55 -23.56 18.55 -14.17
C ARG A 55 -23.18 17.29 -13.41
N SER A 56 -23.57 16.10 -13.88
CA SER A 56 -23.20 14.83 -13.24
C SER A 56 -21.69 14.55 -13.38
N SER A 57 -21.10 14.84 -14.54
CA SER A 57 -19.64 14.76 -14.74
C SER A 57 -18.87 15.74 -13.85
N LEU A 58 -19.32 16.99 -13.74
CA LEU A 58 -18.72 17.99 -12.85
C LEU A 58 -18.87 17.62 -11.37
N THR A 59 -19.99 17.02 -11.00
CA THR A 59 -20.21 16.52 -9.63
C THR A 59 -19.30 15.32 -9.34
N ALA A 60 -19.11 14.42 -10.30
CA ALA A 60 -18.19 13.29 -10.17
C ALA A 60 -16.71 13.73 -10.10
N LEU A 61 -16.37 14.85 -10.75
CA LEU A 61 -15.04 15.48 -10.66
C LEU A 61 -14.81 16.20 -9.32
N ASN A 62 -15.87 16.56 -8.61
CA ASN A 62 -15.78 17.20 -7.30
C ASN A 62 -15.60 16.14 -6.20
N VAL A 63 -14.36 15.67 -6.06
CA VAL A 63 -13.95 14.77 -4.98
C VAL A 63 -13.64 15.60 -3.73
N TYR A 64 -14.26 15.23 -2.61
CA TYR A 64 -14.03 15.89 -1.33
C TYR A 64 -12.60 15.63 -0.83
N ASP A 65 -11.71 16.61 -1.02
CA ASP A 65 -10.33 16.63 -0.48
C ASP A 65 -10.13 17.85 0.45
N PRO A 66 -10.27 17.68 1.77
CA PRO A 66 -10.08 18.76 2.74
C PRO A 66 -8.69 19.40 2.72
N LEU A 67 -7.68 18.65 2.25
CA LEU A 67 -6.28 19.06 2.26
C LEU A 67 -5.75 19.32 0.84
N GLU A 68 -6.63 19.58 -0.13
CA GLU A 68 -6.29 19.75 -1.54
C GLU A 68 -5.10 20.72 -1.75
N SER A 69 -5.15 21.88 -1.08
CA SER A 69 -4.09 22.89 -1.17
C SER A 69 -2.71 22.35 -0.74
N TRP A 70 -2.66 21.55 0.32
CA TRP A 70 -1.45 20.90 0.78
C TRP A 70 -1.04 19.79 -0.19
N ASN A 71 -1.98 18.91 -0.53
CA ASN A 71 -1.78 17.76 -1.40
C ASN A 71 -1.20 18.14 -2.76
N ARG A 72 -1.74 19.19 -3.39
CA ARG A 72 -1.22 19.72 -4.65
C ARG A 72 0.19 20.27 -4.52
N ARG A 73 0.49 21.02 -3.46
CA ARG A 73 1.85 21.57 -3.23
C ARG A 73 2.88 20.46 -3.02
N VAL A 74 2.57 19.49 -2.18
CA VAL A 74 3.46 18.35 -1.93
C VAL A 74 3.59 17.48 -3.17
N TYR A 75 2.52 17.26 -3.92
CA TYR A 75 2.57 16.59 -5.21
C TYR A 75 3.55 17.28 -6.17
N HIS A 76 3.47 18.62 -6.30
CA HIS A 76 4.42 19.37 -7.13
C HIS A 76 5.87 19.26 -6.63
N PHE A 77 6.06 19.23 -5.31
CA PHE A 77 7.37 18.97 -4.72
C PHE A 77 7.88 17.57 -5.09
N ASN A 78 7.09 16.52 -4.87
CA ASN A 78 7.44 15.13 -5.19
C ASN A 78 7.75 14.96 -6.68
N TYR A 79 6.95 15.57 -7.56
CA TYR A 79 7.16 15.54 -9.00
C TYR A 79 8.53 16.14 -9.39
N ARG A 80 8.87 17.32 -8.86
CA ARG A 80 10.18 17.94 -9.14
C ARG A 80 11.32 17.16 -8.53
N PHE A 81 11.13 16.65 -7.31
CA PHE A 81 12.13 15.81 -6.65
C PHE A 81 12.40 14.53 -7.44
N ASP A 82 11.36 13.87 -7.92
CA ASP A 82 11.48 12.68 -8.77
C ASP A 82 12.28 13.01 -10.04
N GLN A 83 11.94 14.09 -10.73
CA GLN A 83 12.65 14.50 -11.94
C GLN A 83 14.12 14.85 -11.74
N TRP A 84 14.47 15.49 -10.63
CA TRP A 84 15.81 16.02 -10.42
C TRP A 84 16.72 15.08 -9.63
N VAL A 85 16.14 14.16 -8.86
CA VAL A 85 16.89 13.28 -7.96
C VAL A 85 16.64 11.82 -8.32
N PHE A 86 15.40 11.33 -8.25
CA PHE A 86 15.15 9.89 -8.43
C PHE A 86 15.39 9.41 -9.86
N LEU A 87 14.85 10.08 -10.88
CA LEU A 87 15.03 9.66 -12.26
C LEU A 87 16.52 9.61 -12.65
N PRO A 88 17.35 10.65 -12.41
CA PRO A 88 18.78 10.56 -12.68
C PRO A 88 19.51 9.45 -11.91
N VAL A 89 19.17 9.24 -10.63
CA VAL A 89 19.77 8.19 -9.81
C VAL A 89 19.39 6.79 -10.34
N VAL A 90 18.12 6.58 -10.68
CA VAL A 90 17.63 5.33 -11.26
C VAL A 90 18.27 5.08 -12.62
N ASP A 91 18.39 6.10 -13.47
CA ASP A 91 19.04 5.98 -14.78
C ASP A 91 20.54 5.66 -14.64
N GLY A 92 21.24 6.28 -13.69
CA GLY A 92 22.62 5.93 -13.35
C GLY A 92 22.75 4.48 -12.87
N TYR A 93 21.86 4.04 -11.98
CA TYR A 93 21.81 2.65 -11.52
C TYR A 93 21.55 1.67 -12.67
N ARG A 94 20.63 2.00 -13.58
CA ARG A 94 20.33 1.20 -14.79
C ARG A 94 21.48 1.16 -15.77
N TYR A 95 22.26 2.23 -15.87
CA TYR A 95 23.42 2.34 -16.74
C TYR A 95 24.59 1.47 -16.25
N VAL A 96 24.88 1.51 -14.95
CA VAL A 96 26.00 0.77 -14.35
C VAL A 96 25.66 -0.70 -14.11
N THR A 97 24.41 -1.02 -13.80
CA THR A 97 24.01 -2.36 -13.32
C THR A 97 23.28 -3.17 -14.41
N PRO A 98 23.82 -4.34 -14.81
CA PRO A 98 23.15 -5.28 -15.72
C PRO A 98 21.75 -5.68 -15.24
N SER A 99 20.86 -6.00 -16.20
CA SER A 99 19.46 -6.36 -15.91
C SER A 99 19.31 -7.50 -14.88
N PHE A 100 20.12 -8.56 -14.99
CA PHE A 100 20.02 -9.71 -14.10
C PHE A 100 20.36 -9.38 -12.64
N LEU A 101 21.35 -8.51 -12.40
CA LEU A 101 21.67 -8.03 -11.04
C LEU A 101 20.55 -7.15 -10.50
N ARG A 102 20.00 -6.25 -11.33
CA ARG A 102 18.88 -5.39 -10.93
C ARG A 102 17.66 -6.22 -10.53
N THR A 103 17.30 -7.21 -11.34
CA THR A 103 16.21 -8.15 -11.02
C THR A 103 16.51 -8.93 -9.74
N GLY A 104 17.75 -9.39 -9.55
CA GLY A 104 18.16 -10.09 -8.32
C GLY A 104 17.97 -9.26 -7.07
N VAL A 105 18.45 -8.00 -7.10
CA VAL A 105 18.28 -7.04 -6.00
C VAL A 105 16.79 -6.75 -5.75
N SER A 106 16.00 -6.51 -6.81
CA SER A 106 14.56 -6.31 -6.66
C SER A 106 13.87 -7.53 -6.03
N ASN A 107 14.19 -8.74 -6.47
CA ASN A 107 13.63 -9.97 -5.90
C ASN A 107 14.00 -10.14 -4.42
N PHE A 108 15.25 -9.84 -4.06
CA PHE A 108 15.71 -9.93 -2.69
C PHE A 108 14.91 -9.02 -1.75
N PHE A 109 14.77 -7.73 -2.10
CA PHE A 109 13.95 -6.80 -1.32
C PHE A 109 12.47 -7.17 -1.35
N ASN A 110 11.99 -7.74 -2.46
CA ASN A 110 10.62 -8.22 -2.55
C ASN A 110 10.36 -9.41 -1.61
N ASN A 111 11.32 -10.32 -1.46
CA ASN A 111 11.27 -11.44 -0.53
C ASN A 111 11.33 -10.93 0.92
N LEU A 112 12.18 -9.94 1.21
CA LEU A 112 12.23 -9.33 2.54
C LEU A 112 10.90 -8.65 2.91
N GLY A 113 10.30 -7.93 1.97
CA GLY A 113 9.00 -7.30 2.14
C GLY A 113 7.82 -8.28 2.29
N ASP A 114 8.00 -9.56 1.98
CA ASP A 114 6.96 -10.57 2.25
C ASP A 114 6.82 -10.92 3.73
N VAL A 115 7.86 -10.69 4.54
CA VAL A 115 7.83 -10.94 5.98
C VAL A 115 6.77 -10.07 6.67
N PRO A 116 6.78 -8.73 6.54
CA PRO A 116 5.72 -7.91 7.10
C PRO A 116 4.36 -8.19 6.44
N ASN A 117 4.31 -8.51 5.14
CA ASN A 117 3.06 -8.89 4.47
C ASN A 117 2.44 -10.16 5.09
N LEU A 118 3.26 -11.15 5.45
CA LEU A 118 2.81 -12.36 6.13
C LEU A 118 2.24 -12.03 7.52
N LEU A 119 2.96 -11.22 8.30
CA LEU A 119 2.51 -10.80 9.63
C LEU A 119 1.17 -10.07 9.54
N ASN A 120 1.02 -9.10 8.62
CA ASN A 120 -0.23 -8.39 8.41
C ASN A 120 -1.34 -9.32 7.90
N SER A 121 -1.06 -10.26 6.99
CA SER A 121 -2.03 -11.26 6.54
C SER A 121 -2.54 -12.13 7.68
N LEU A 122 -1.66 -12.52 8.60
CA LEU A 122 -1.99 -13.30 9.79
C LEU A 122 -2.83 -12.49 10.78
N LEU A 123 -2.46 -11.22 11.02
CA LEU A 123 -3.25 -10.31 11.85
C LEU A 123 -4.66 -10.13 11.28
N GLN A 124 -4.79 -10.02 9.96
CA GLN A 124 -6.07 -9.92 9.27
C GLN A 124 -6.82 -11.27 9.13
N LEU A 125 -6.32 -12.35 9.73
CA LEU A 125 -6.91 -13.71 9.66
C LEU A 125 -7.10 -14.22 8.22
N LYS A 126 -6.31 -13.72 7.26
CA LYS A 126 -6.36 -14.13 5.84
C LYS A 126 -5.51 -15.39 5.64
N GLY A 127 -6.05 -16.54 6.05
CA GLY A 127 -5.33 -17.82 6.01
C GLY A 127 -4.78 -18.19 4.63
N HIS A 128 -5.57 -18.06 3.56
CA HIS A 128 -5.13 -18.38 2.21
C HIS A 128 -3.94 -17.50 1.75
N ARG A 129 -4.04 -16.18 1.90
CA ARG A 129 -2.95 -15.25 1.56
C ARG A 129 -1.70 -15.51 2.41
N SER A 130 -1.88 -15.82 3.69
CA SER A 130 -0.78 -16.14 4.59
C SER A 130 -0.03 -17.39 4.13
N LEU A 131 -0.75 -18.42 3.68
CA LEU A 131 -0.14 -19.64 3.14
C LEU A 131 0.60 -19.38 1.82
N GLU A 132 0.03 -18.58 0.91
CA GLU A 132 0.70 -18.19 -0.34
C GLU A 132 1.99 -17.43 -0.06
N THR A 133 1.94 -16.40 0.80
CA THR A 133 3.12 -15.61 1.19
C THR A 133 4.17 -16.46 1.90
N THR A 134 3.76 -17.39 2.76
CA THR A 134 4.67 -18.34 3.42
C THR A 134 5.34 -19.26 2.40
N GLY A 135 4.57 -19.85 1.49
CA GLY A 135 5.11 -20.70 0.42
C GLY A 135 6.11 -19.94 -0.45
N ARG A 136 5.79 -18.70 -0.78
CA ARG A 136 6.65 -17.81 -1.58
C ARG A 136 7.95 -17.49 -0.85
N LEU A 137 7.89 -17.10 0.43
CA LEU A 137 9.06 -16.87 1.28
C LEU A 137 9.96 -18.12 1.36
N LEU A 138 9.37 -19.30 1.60
CA LEU A 138 10.11 -20.55 1.71
C LEU A 138 10.81 -20.90 0.39
N VAL A 139 10.07 -20.88 -0.72
CA VAL A 139 10.57 -21.24 -2.05
C VAL A 139 11.65 -20.25 -2.52
N ASN A 140 11.41 -18.95 -2.38
CA ASN A 140 12.37 -17.94 -2.81
C ASN A 140 13.61 -17.90 -1.91
N THR A 141 13.47 -18.15 -0.61
CA THR A 141 14.62 -18.19 0.28
C THR A 141 15.47 -19.46 0.07
N THR A 142 14.84 -20.61 -0.17
CA THR A 142 15.55 -21.91 -0.32
C THR A 142 16.05 -22.14 -1.74
N ILE A 143 15.15 -22.17 -2.72
CA ILE A 143 15.45 -22.44 -4.13
C ILE A 143 15.91 -21.16 -4.83
N GLY A 144 15.34 -20.02 -4.46
CA GLY A 144 15.67 -18.73 -5.05
C GLY A 144 16.93 -18.04 -4.50
N ILE A 145 17.78 -18.76 -3.74
CA ILE A 145 19.04 -18.25 -3.18
C ILE A 145 18.79 -16.98 -2.33
N ALA A 146 18.16 -17.16 -1.16
CA ALA A 146 17.79 -16.08 -0.25
C ALA A 146 16.87 -14.99 -0.87
N GLY A 147 16.14 -15.33 -1.92
CA GLY A 147 15.24 -14.42 -2.63
C GLY A 147 15.87 -13.65 -3.79
N LEU A 148 17.11 -13.93 -4.18
CA LEU A 148 17.69 -13.34 -5.40
C LEU A 148 16.94 -13.78 -6.67
N TRP A 149 16.37 -14.98 -6.67
CA TRP A 149 15.48 -15.46 -7.72
C TRP A 149 14.06 -15.67 -7.17
N ASP A 150 13.07 -15.60 -8.07
CA ASP A 150 11.65 -15.72 -7.74
C ASP A 150 11.00 -16.96 -8.41
N PRO A 151 11.40 -18.20 -8.05
CA PRO A 151 10.77 -19.40 -8.56
C PRO A 151 9.30 -19.55 -8.12
N ALA A 152 8.90 -18.92 -7.00
CA ALA A 152 7.54 -19.00 -6.52
C ALA A 152 6.51 -18.39 -7.50
N THR A 153 6.84 -17.27 -8.14
CA THR A 153 5.98 -16.69 -9.18
C THR A 153 5.81 -17.66 -10.36
N ALA A 154 6.87 -18.36 -10.77
CA ALA A 154 6.79 -19.37 -11.83
C ALA A 154 5.96 -20.61 -11.42
N MET A 155 5.84 -20.88 -10.12
CA MET A 155 4.98 -21.93 -9.55
C MET A 155 3.51 -21.49 -9.37
N GLY A 156 3.17 -20.26 -9.75
CA GLY A 156 1.80 -19.73 -9.66
C GLY A 156 1.43 -19.19 -8.29
N LEU A 157 2.40 -18.84 -7.43
CA LEU A 157 2.16 -18.16 -6.16
C LEU A 157 2.18 -16.64 -6.36
N PRO A 158 1.02 -15.96 -6.41
CA PRO A 158 0.99 -14.51 -6.61
C PRO A 158 1.55 -13.80 -5.37
N ARG A 159 2.23 -12.68 -5.60
CA ARG A 159 2.67 -11.82 -4.51
C ARG A 159 1.48 -11.07 -3.91
N GLN A 160 1.38 -11.11 -2.58
CA GLN A 160 0.43 -10.32 -1.81
C GLN A 160 1.14 -9.10 -1.22
N SER A 161 0.45 -7.96 -1.15
CA SER A 161 0.94 -6.72 -0.54
C SER A 161 -0.02 -6.31 0.57
N GLU A 162 0.44 -6.34 1.82
CA GLU A 162 -0.38 -6.09 3.01
C GLU A 162 0.44 -5.27 4.01
N ASP A 163 -0.06 -4.09 4.34
CA ASP A 163 0.55 -3.16 5.30
C ASP A 163 -0.30 -3.03 6.56
N PHE A 164 0.23 -2.37 7.59
CA PHE A 164 -0.49 -2.18 8.84
C PHE A 164 -1.70 -1.25 8.67
N GLY A 165 -1.70 -0.35 7.69
CA GLY A 165 -2.86 0.48 7.35
C GLY A 165 -4.05 -0.37 6.90
N GLN A 166 -3.81 -1.36 6.05
CA GLN A 166 -4.80 -2.35 5.65
C GLN A 166 -5.26 -3.20 6.84
N THR A 167 -4.35 -3.58 7.73
CA THR A 167 -4.70 -4.30 8.98
C THR A 167 -5.63 -3.47 9.86
N LEU A 168 -5.36 -2.18 10.05
CA LEU A 168 -6.27 -1.26 10.75
C LEU A 168 -7.62 -1.16 10.04
N GLY A 169 -7.61 -1.14 8.70
CA GLY A 169 -8.82 -1.17 7.88
C GLY A 169 -9.66 -2.43 8.07
N PHE A 170 -9.03 -3.59 8.18
CA PHE A 170 -9.68 -4.86 8.47
C PHE A 170 -10.42 -4.84 9.82
N TYR A 171 -9.86 -4.14 10.82
CA TYR A 171 -10.49 -3.94 12.12
C TYR A 171 -11.45 -2.74 12.20
N GLY A 172 -11.79 -2.13 11.07
CA GLY A 172 -12.81 -1.08 10.98
C GLY A 172 -12.32 0.35 11.21
N VAL A 173 -11.00 0.59 11.23
CA VAL A 173 -10.47 1.95 11.27
C VAL A 173 -10.68 2.61 9.89
N PRO A 174 -11.41 3.73 9.82
CA PRO A 174 -11.64 4.43 8.56
C PRO A 174 -10.35 5.04 8.03
N GLY A 175 -10.22 5.15 6.70
CA GLY A 175 -9.03 5.73 6.05
C GLY A 175 -8.77 7.19 6.44
N GLY A 176 -9.84 7.96 6.72
CA GLY A 176 -9.75 9.38 7.01
C GLY A 176 -9.49 10.24 5.78
N ALA A 177 -9.00 11.46 5.98
CA ALA A 177 -8.74 12.40 4.90
C ALA A 177 -7.58 11.93 4.01
N TYR A 178 -7.69 12.21 2.71
CA TYR A 178 -6.62 12.00 1.75
C TYR A 178 -5.47 12.98 1.99
N LEU A 179 -4.24 12.47 1.90
CA LEU A 179 -3.03 13.23 2.17
C LEU A 179 -1.92 12.78 1.22
N VAL A 180 -1.20 13.72 0.63
CA VAL A 180 0.05 13.43 -0.09
C VAL A 180 1.22 13.68 0.85
N LEU A 181 2.05 12.65 1.03
CA LEU A 181 3.26 12.70 1.83
C LEU A 181 4.47 13.11 0.97
N PRO A 182 5.37 13.96 1.48
CA PRO A 182 6.62 14.26 0.81
C PRO A 182 7.41 12.97 0.57
N ILE A 183 7.91 12.77 -0.65
CA ILE A 183 8.69 11.62 -1.13
C ILE A 183 7.87 10.30 -1.21
N PHE A 184 7.05 9.99 -0.20
CA PHE A 184 6.29 8.73 -0.13
C PHE A 184 5.03 8.70 -1.02
N GLY A 185 4.50 9.86 -1.43
CA GLY A 185 3.39 9.93 -2.37
C GLY A 185 2.00 9.91 -1.73
N PRO A 186 0.95 9.52 -2.49
CA PRO A 186 -0.44 9.49 -2.04
C PRO A 186 -0.69 8.53 -0.87
N SER A 187 -1.45 8.97 0.14
CA SER A 187 -1.86 8.18 1.29
C SER A 187 -3.17 8.72 1.89
N ASN A 188 -3.60 8.14 3.02
CA ASN A 188 -4.65 8.69 3.88
C ASN A 188 -4.19 8.66 5.35
N LEU A 189 -4.97 9.22 6.27
CA LEU A 189 -4.57 9.31 7.68
C LEU A 189 -4.26 7.94 8.31
N ARG A 190 -5.08 6.93 8.03
CA ARG A 190 -4.89 5.57 8.54
C ARG A 190 -3.62 4.94 7.96
N ASP A 191 -3.47 4.99 6.64
CA ASP A 191 -2.36 4.33 5.96
C ASP A 191 -1.04 5.07 6.22
N THR A 192 -1.07 6.38 6.46
CA THR A 192 0.09 7.15 6.96
C THR A 192 0.49 6.68 8.36
N GLY A 193 -0.48 6.50 9.26
CA GLY A 193 -0.22 5.92 10.58
C GLY A 193 0.31 4.49 10.49
N GLY A 194 -0.25 3.68 9.59
CA GLY A 194 0.21 2.33 9.29
C GLY A 194 1.65 2.29 8.81
N LEU A 195 1.99 3.14 7.85
CA LEU A 195 3.35 3.29 7.33
C LEU A 195 4.36 3.65 8.42
N LEU A 196 4.00 4.52 9.36
CA LEU A 196 4.86 4.85 10.49
C LEU A 196 5.08 3.65 11.41
N VAL A 197 4.04 2.87 11.69
CA VAL A 197 4.15 1.66 12.50
C VAL A 197 5.04 0.64 11.81
N ASP A 198 4.80 0.36 10.53
CA ASP A 198 5.61 -0.57 9.73
C ASP A 198 7.08 -0.14 9.71
N TYR A 199 7.36 1.14 9.43
CA TYR A 199 8.72 1.69 9.46
C TYR A 199 9.42 1.53 10.82
N THR A 200 8.70 1.80 11.91
CA THR A 200 9.28 1.63 13.26
C THR A 200 9.51 0.17 13.62
N ALA A 201 8.63 -0.73 13.19
CA ALA A 201 8.78 -2.17 13.40
C ALA A 201 9.97 -2.73 12.62
N GLU A 202 10.10 -2.36 11.34
CA GLU A 202 11.24 -2.75 10.50
C GLU A 202 12.57 -2.28 11.08
N ASN A 203 12.64 -1.03 11.55
CA ASN A 203 13.84 -0.49 12.17
C ASN A 203 14.20 -1.19 13.50
N GLN A 204 13.21 -1.66 14.26
CA GLN A 204 13.46 -2.43 15.48
C GLN A 204 13.91 -3.86 15.21
N ILE A 205 13.34 -4.51 14.18
CA ILE A 205 13.72 -5.87 13.78
C ILE A 205 15.12 -5.86 13.17
N ASN A 206 15.48 -4.78 12.44
CA ASN A 206 16.82 -4.54 11.90
C ASN A 206 17.35 -5.75 11.10
N PHE A 207 16.60 -6.21 10.10
CA PHE A 207 16.87 -7.43 9.32
C PHE A 207 18.29 -7.53 8.76
N LEU A 208 18.87 -6.39 8.39
CA LEU A 208 20.17 -6.28 7.72
C LEU A 208 21.27 -5.77 8.66
N ASN A 209 20.97 -5.65 9.95
CA ASN A 209 21.82 -5.03 10.97
C ASN A 209 22.42 -3.66 10.59
N VAL A 210 21.69 -2.87 9.80
CA VAL A 210 22.21 -1.64 9.17
C VAL A 210 22.63 -0.61 10.21
N ALA A 211 21.86 -0.46 11.29
CA ALA A 211 22.16 0.52 12.34
C ALA A 211 23.49 0.25 13.05
N GLU A 212 23.80 -1.01 13.35
CA GLU A 212 25.04 -1.39 14.04
C GLU A 212 26.24 -1.37 13.08
N VAL A 213 26.05 -1.80 11.84
CA VAL A 213 27.09 -1.74 10.81
C VAL A 213 27.45 -0.29 10.47
N SER A 214 26.46 0.59 10.33
CA SER A 214 26.66 2.02 10.07
C SER A 214 27.30 2.77 11.25
N SER A 215 27.06 2.35 12.50
CA SER A 215 27.77 2.93 13.64
C SER A 215 29.23 2.50 13.74
N ASN A 216 29.56 1.31 13.23
CA ASN A 216 30.91 0.76 13.27
C ASN A 216 31.78 1.21 12.08
N HIS A 217 31.16 1.64 10.98
CA HIS A 217 31.82 2.14 9.77
C HIS A 217 31.14 3.45 9.34
N PRO A 218 31.52 4.61 9.95
CA PRO A 218 30.95 5.91 9.65
C PRO A 218 31.51 6.58 8.38
N GLU A 219 32.41 5.91 7.66
CA GLU A 219 32.94 6.34 6.35
C GLU A 219 31.91 6.34 5.20
#